data_AF-A0A1E3H4K5-F1
#
_entry.id   AF-A0A1E3H4K5-F1
#
_cell.length_a   1.000
_cell.length_b   1.000
_cell.length_c   1.000
_cell.angle_alpha   90.00
_cell.angle_beta   90.00
_cell.angle_gamma   90.00
#
_symmetry.space_group_name_H-M   'P 1'
#
loop_
_entity.id
_entity.type
_entity.pdbx_description
1 polymer ?
#
loop_
_entity_poly.entity_id
_entity_poly.type
_entity_poly.pdbx_seq_one_letter_code
_entity_poly.pdbx_strand_id
1 'polypeptide(L)'
;MAVEMNVISPKHVGAYIAKLARMVPADRPKSVKKLLEEMAANIANAPTPVYEKDRQMWRLAGVIELSGIAKDADVEFFQSNAEGLKLRLPDPDLLTRSEQEVNALDQIGGGPRYVPPFYGDYLNKTPRAPTNTEFLFSRVADYVFSSCR
;
A
#
# COMPACT_ATOMS: atom_id res chain seq x y z
N MET A 1 -0.10 11.92 10.47
CA MET A 1 -0.19 12.04 8.99
C MET A 1 0.08 10.66 8.43
N ALA A 2 -0.68 10.19 7.45
CA ALA A 2 -0.41 8.88 6.85
C ALA A 2 0.89 8.93 6.02
N VAL A 3 1.62 7.83 5.97
CA VAL A 3 2.78 7.70 5.06
C VAL A 3 2.24 7.45 3.67
N GLU A 4 2.64 8.28 2.70
CA GLU A 4 2.29 8.09 1.30
C GLU A 4 3.54 7.86 0.46
N MET A 5 3.42 6.95 -0.53
CA MET A 5 4.51 6.62 -1.45
C MET A 5 4.05 6.86 -2.88
N ASN A 6 4.69 7.79 -3.57
CA ASN A 6 4.45 8.05 -4.98
C ASN A 6 5.61 7.47 -5.82
N VAL A 7 5.34 6.39 -6.54
CA VAL A 7 6.33 5.71 -7.40
C VAL A 7 6.27 6.29 -8.81
N ILE A 8 7.31 7.04 -9.18
CA ILE A 8 7.42 7.72 -10.48
C ILE A 8 8.02 6.78 -11.53
N SER A 9 8.99 5.94 -11.14
CA SER A 9 9.63 4.97 -12.03
C SER A 9 9.49 3.53 -11.49
N PRO A 10 8.39 2.82 -11.82
CA PRO A 10 8.14 1.46 -11.37
C PRO A 10 9.24 0.46 -11.74
N LYS A 11 9.88 0.62 -12.91
CA LYS A 11 10.97 -0.26 -13.37
C LYS A 11 12.15 -0.26 -12.38
N HIS A 12 12.66 0.92 -12.06
CA HIS A 12 13.82 1.07 -11.18
C HIS A 12 13.50 0.67 -9.74
N VAL A 13 12.32 1.09 -9.23
CA VAL A 13 11.87 0.69 -7.88
C VAL A 13 11.70 -0.82 -7.80
N GLY A 14 11.01 -1.45 -8.75
CA GLY A 14 10.79 -2.89 -8.77
C GLY A 14 12.08 -3.70 -8.86
N ALA A 15 13.05 -3.26 -9.69
CA ALA A 15 14.36 -3.90 -9.79
C ALA A 15 15.12 -3.88 -8.45
N TYR A 16 15.09 -2.76 -7.74
CA TYR A 16 15.73 -2.63 -6.44
C TYR A 16 15.01 -3.44 -5.34
N ILE A 17 13.67 -3.43 -5.31
CA ILE A 17 12.90 -4.26 -4.37
C ILE A 17 13.18 -5.76 -4.58
N ALA A 18 13.29 -6.21 -5.84
CA ALA A 18 13.65 -7.60 -6.14
C ALA A 18 15.07 -7.95 -5.67
N LYS A 19 16.01 -7.01 -5.70
CA LYS A 19 17.34 -7.16 -5.11
C LYS A 19 17.24 -7.30 -3.60
N LEU A 20 16.52 -6.40 -2.92
CA LEU A 20 16.32 -6.43 -1.46
C LEU A 20 15.69 -7.74 -0.97
N ALA A 21 14.73 -8.29 -1.71
CA ALA A 21 14.09 -9.55 -1.38
C ALA A 21 15.07 -10.74 -1.37
N ARG A 22 16.15 -10.66 -2.16
CA ARG A 22 17.21 -11.69 -2.24
C ARG A 22 18.37 -11.43 -1.30
N MET A 23 18.45 -10.25 -0.69
CA MET A 23 19.51 -9.93 0.28
C MET A 23 19.25 -10.61 1.62
N VAL A 24 20.34 -11.04 2.26
CA VAL A 24 20.30 -11.53 3.64
C VAL A 24 19.74 -10.42 4.54
N PRO A 25 18.83 -10.71 5.48
CA PRO A 25 18.16 -9.67 6.27
C PRO A 25 19.10 -8.69 6.98
N ALA A 26 20.29 -9.16 7.42
CA ALA A 26 21.29 -8.33 8.08
C ALA A 26 21.89 -7.23 7.19
N ASP A 27 21.88 -7.43 5.87
CA ASP A 27 22.48 -6.53 4.88
C ASP A 27 21.47 -5.52 4.31
N ARG A 28 20.19 -5.60 4.72
CA ARG A 28 19.15 -4.69 4.24
C ARG A 28 19.33 -3.28 4.85
N PRO A 29 18.98 -2.22 4.11
CA PRO A 29 19.15 -0.85 4.57
C PRO A 29 18.23 -0.55 5.75
N LYS A 30 18.80 -0.05 6.85
CA LYS A 30 18.05 0.15 8.10
C LYS A 30 17.31 1.50 8.20
N SER A 31 17.54 2.42 7.27
CA SER A 31 16.93 3.75 7.27
C SER A 31 16.42 4.15 5.89
N VAL A 32 15.43 5.05 5.86
CA VAL A 32 14.83 5.52 4.60
C VAL A 32 15.87 6.22 3.73
N LYS A 33 16.79 6.97 4.34
CA LYS A 33 17.92 7.57 3.65
C LYS A 33 18.76 6.51 2.94
N LYS A 34 19.18 5.46 3.66
CA LYS A 34 20.05 4.41 3.12
C LYS A 34 19.36 3.61 2.01
N LEU A 35 18.07 3.33 2.18
CA LEU A 35 17.22 2.70 1.17
C LEU A 35 17.25 3.48 -0.15
N LEU A 36 17.08 4.80 -0.08
CA LEU A 36 17.06 5.66 -1.28
C LEU A 36 18.45 5.84 -1.90
N GLU A 37 19.50 5.95 -1.09
CA GLU A 37 20.89 6.03 -1.57
C GLU A 37 21.28 4.76 -2.33
N GLU A 38 20.96 3.60 -1.77
CA GLU A 38 21.21 2.32 -2.43
C GLU A 38 20.35 2.14 -3.67
N MET A 39 19.08 2.57 -3.65
CA MET A 39 18.23 2.56 -4.84
C MET A 39 18.85 3.41 -5.96
N ALA A 40 19.29 4.63 -5.65
CA ALA A 40 19.95 5.53 -6.60
C ALA A 40 21.23 4.91 -7.18
N ALA A 41 22.03 4.21 -6.35
CA ALA A 41 23.26 3.55 -6.79
C ALA A 41 23.03 2.43 -7.84
N ASN A 42 21.80 1.90 -7.97
CA ASN A 42 21.47 0.91 -9.00
C ASN A 42 20.91 1.54 -10.30
N ILE A 43 20.92 2.87 -10.42
CA ILE A 43 20.35 3.60 -11.55
C ILE A 43 21.44 4.51 -12.15
N ALA A 44 21.72 4.36 -13.44
CA ALA A 44 22.69 5.19 -14.13
C ALA A 44 22.27 6.68 -14.08
N ASN A 45 23.18 7.55 -13.65
CA ASN A 45 22.97 9.00 -13.53
C ASN A 45 21.79 9.40 -12.63
N ALA A 46 21.41 8.57 -11.65
CA ALA A 46 20.37 8.98 -10.71
C ALA A 46 20.82 10.17 -9.83
N PRO A 47 19.89 11.10 -9.52
CA PRO A 47 20.16 12.20 -8.62
C PRO A 47 20.35 11.69 -7.18
N THR A 48 21.00 12.48 -6.33
CA THR A 48 21.10 12.18 -4.91
C THR A 48 19.73 12.34 -4.23
N PRO A 49 19.33 11.43 -3.32
CA PRO A 49 18.12 11.60 -2.52
C PRO A 49 18.20 12.86 -1.66
N VAL A 50 17.10 13.62 -1.61
CA VAL A 50 16.99 14.85 -0.82
C VAL A 50 15.82 14.73 0.15
N TYR A 51 15.99 15.29 1.35
CA TYR A 51 14.91 15.45 2.32
C TYR A 51 14.40 16.90 2.29
N GLU A 52 13.12 17.08 1.93
CA GLU A 52 12.42 18.36 1.92
C GLU A 52 11.73 18.57 3.29
N LYS A 53 12.38 19.35 4.17
CA LYS A 53 11.95 19.52 5.58
C LYS A 53 10.52 20.06 5.71
N ASP A 54 10.17 21.05 4.89
CA ASP A 54 8.86 21.73 4.97
C ASP A 54 7.70 20.81 4.59
N ARG A 55 7.98 19.73 3.85
CA ARG A 55 7.01 18.74 3.38
C ARG A 55 7.12 17.40 4.08
N GLN A 56 8.07 17.25 5.01
CA GLN A 56 8.43 15.97 5.65
C GLN A 56 8.53 14.85 4.61
N MET A 57 9.30 15.11 3.54
CA MET A 57 9.32 14.30 2.34
C MET A 57 10.74 13.90 1.96
N TRP A 58 10.93 12.62 1.68
CA TRP A 58 12.11 12.12 0.97
C TRP A 58 11.85 12.04 -0.52
N ARG A 59 12.80 12.51 -1.33
CA ARG A 59 12.67 12.57 -2.78
C ARG A 59 13.91 12.03 -3.47
N LEU A 60 13.71 11.00 -4.29
CA LEU A 60 14.66 10.59 -5.33
C LEU A 60 14.05 11.00 -6.68
N ALA A 61 14.46 12.17 -7.18
CA ALA A 61 13.80 12.82 -8.30
C ALA A 61 13.73 11.92 -9.55
N GLY A 62 12.53 11.84 -10.14
CA GLY A 62 12.25 10.96 -11.28
C GLY A 62 12.08 9.47 -10.93
N VAL A 63 12.16 9.09 -9.66
CA VAL A 63 12.08 7.69 -9.23
C VAL A 63 10.99 7.45 -8.18
N ILE A 64 11.08 8.09 -7.02
CA ILE A 64 10.14 7.89 -5.91
C ILE A 64 10.11 9.09 -4.96
N GLU A 65 8.94 9.36 -4.42
CA GLU A 65 8.69 10.37 -3.38
C GLU A 65 7.96 9.70 -2.20
N LEU A 66 8.41 9.98 -0.98
CA LEU A 66 7.87 9.44 0.26
C LEU A 66 7.50 10.60 1.19
N SER A 67 6.22 10.80 1.51
CA SER A 67 5.75 11.90 2.36
C SER A 67 5.23 11.40 3.71
N GLY A 68 5.20 12.30 4.69
CA GLY A 68 4.74 11.99 6.05
C GLY A 68 5.74 11.15 6.85
N ILE A 69 7.03 11.21 6.49
CA ILE A 69 8.11 10.42 7.12
C ILE A 69 9.15 11.38 7.70
N ALA A 70 9.59 11.12 8.94
CA ALA A 70 10.69 11.84 9.57
C ALA A 70 12.03 11.59 8.84
N LYS A 71 12.96 12.55 8.93
CA LYS A 71 14.26 12.48 8.25
C LYS A 71 15.06 11.23 8.61
N ASP A 72 14.95 10.79 9.85
CA ASP A 72 15.66 9.70 10.51
C ASP A 72 14.80 8.45 10.70
N ALA A 73 13.67 8.33 10.00
CA ALA A 73 12.83 7.15 10.10
C ALA A 73 13.57 5.86 9.70
N ASP A 74 13.38 4.84 10.54
CA ASP A 74 13.84 3.48 10.29
C ASP A 74 13.01 2.80 9.19
N VAL A 75 13.59 1.76 8.59
CA VAL A 75 12.91 0.89 7.62
C VAL A 75 12.83 -0.52 8.19
N GLU A 76 11.61 -1.01 8.36
CA GLU A 76 11.36 -2.39 8.77
C GLU A 76 10.89 -3.23 7.57
N PHE A 77 11.51 -4.40 7.38
CA PHE A 77 11.14 -5.36 6.34
C PHE A 77 10.37 -6.52 6.95
N PHE A 78 9.07 -6.55 6.73
CA PHE A 78 8.23 -7.68 7.13
C PHE A 78 8.15 -8.70 6.00
N GLN A 79 8.64 -9.91 6.25
CA GLN A 79 8.50 -11.07 5.36
C GLN A 79 7.89 -12.21 6.20
N SER A 80 6.81 -12.86 5.76
CA SER A 80 6.34 -14.08 6.43
C SER A 80 7.32 -15.22 6.17
N ASN A 81 7.31 -16.21 7.06
CA ASN A 81 8.17 -17.38 6.97
C ASN A 81 7.32 -18.65 7.17
N ALA A 82 7.96 -19.81 7.04
CA ALA A 82 7.29 -21.11 7.13
C ALA A 82 6.67 -21.41 8.51
N GLU A 83 7.00 -20.64 9.55
CA GLU A 83 6.57 -20.87 10.94
C GLU A 83 5.55 -19.82 11.43
N GLY A 84 5.27 -18.77 10.64
CA GLY A 84 4.37 -17.69 11.05
C GLY A 84 3.83 -16.88 9.88
N LEU A 85 2.50 -16.77 9.82
CA LEU A 85 1.76 -15.94 8.89
C LEU A 85 1.45 -14.58 9.54
N LYS A 86 1.79 -13.48 8.88
CA LYS A 86 1.39 -12.14 9.31
C LYS A 86 0.20 -11.66 8.49
N LEU A 87 -0.90 -11.30 9.17
CA LEU A 87 -2.11 -10.73 8.58
C LEU A 87 -2.18 -9.24 8.92
N ARG A 88 -2.41 -8.38 7.93
CA ARG A 88 -2.74 -6.98 8.18
C ARG A 88 -4.24 -6.85 8.39
N LEU A 89 -4.65 -6.58 9.62
CA LEU A 89 -6.07 -6.38 9.96
C LEU A 89 -6.50 -4.93 9.65
N PRO A 90 -7.77 -4.71 9.24
CA PRO A 90 -8.32 -3.37 9.12
C PRO A 90 -8.45 -2.70 10.50
N ASP A 91 -8.50 -1.38 10.51
CA ASP A 91 -8.77 -0.61 11.71
C ASP A 91 -10.19 -0.92 12.23
N PRO A 92 -10.39 -1.26 13.52
CA PRO A 92 -11.69 -1.67 14.06
C PRO A 92 -12.77 -0.59 13.99
N ASP A 93 -12.41 0.68 14.21
CA ASP A 93 -13.36 1.80 14.24
C ASP A 93 -13.81 2.14 12.82
N LEU A 94 -12.87 2.12 11.85
CA LEU A 94 -13.19 2.28 10.44
C LEU A 94 -14.03 1.13 9.89
N LEU A 95 -13.76 -0.10 10.31
CA LEU A 95 -14.54 -1.28 9.90
C LEU A 95 -15.97 -1.17 10.41
N THR A 96 -16.16 -0.90 11.71
CA THR A 96 -17.49 -0.75 12.34
C THR A 96 -18.33 0.30 11.64
N ARG A 97 -17.72 1.46 11.33
CA ARG A 97 -18.39 2.52 10.58
C ARG A 97 -18.79 2.06 9.17
N SER A 98 -17.87 1.42 8.46
CA SER A 98 -18.10 0.94 7.09
C SER A 98 -19.22 -0.10 7.04
N GLU A 99 -19.30 -1.00 8.03
CA GLU A 99 -20.37 -1.98 8.16
C GLU A 99 -21.74 -1.34 8.36
N GLN A 100 -21.84 -0.31 9.20
CA GLN A 100 -23.09 0.45 9.37
C GLN A 100 -23.53 1.11 8.07
N GLU A 101 -22.60 1.72 7.34
CA GLU A 101 -22.87 2.39 6.07
C GLU A 101 -23.35 1.39 4.99
N VAL A 102 -22.67 0.25 4.80
CA VAL A 102 -23.08 -0.73 3.76
C VAL A 102 -24.36 -1.49 4.09
N ASN A 103 -24.63 -1.77 5.38
CA ASN A 103 -25.89 -2.38 5.80
C ASN A 103 -27.10 -1.47 5.51
N ALA A 104 -26.94 -0.17 5.77
CA ALA A 104 -27.99 0.81 5.44
C ALA A 104 -28.24 0.88 3.92
N LEU A 105 -27.19 0.75 3.10
CA LEU A 105 -27.28 0.74 1.63
C LEU A 105 -27.95 -0.52 1.07
N ASP A 106 -27.70 -1.67 1.68
CA ASP A 106 -28.33 -2.93 1.29
C ASP A 106 -29.84 -2.91 1.56
N GLN A 107 -30.29 -2.26 2.64
CA GLN A 107 -31.71 -2.12 2.97
C GLN A 107 -32.50 -1.23 1.99
N ILE A 108 -31.84 -0.29 1.32
CA ILE A 108 -32.48 0.63 0.36
C ILE A 108 -32.33 0.17 -1.11
N GLY A 109 -31.82 -1.04 -1.35
CA GLY A 109 -31.79 -1.66 -2.67
C GLY A 109 -30.53 -1.42 -3.50
N GLY A 110 -29.42 -0.98 -2.88
CA GLY A 110 -28.10 -0.92 -3.50
C GLY A 110 -27.97 0.17 -4.59
N GLY A 111 -26.98 1.04 -4.42
CA GLY A 111 -26.67 2.08 -5.41
C GLY A 111 -25.15 2.26 -5.57
N PRO A 112 -24.68 2.81 -6.71
CA PRO A 112 -23.27 2.83 -7.13
C PRO A 112 -22.34 3.73 -6.30
N ARG A 113 -22.70 4.09 -5.07
CA ARG A 113 -22.10 5.25 -4.38
C ARG A 113 -20.67 5.05 -3.89
N TYR A 114 -20.12 3.85 -3.90
CA TYR A 114 -18.79 3.57 -3.33
C TYR A 114 -17.91 2.64 -4.16
N VAL A 115 -18.28 2.39 -5.41
CA VAL A 115 -17.64 1.35 -6.22
C VAL A 115 -17.10 1.99 -7.49
N PRO A 116 -15.80 1.83 -7.82
CA PRO A 116 -15.28 2.29 -9.09
C PRO A 116 -16.16 1.78 -10.25
N PRO A 117 -16.37 2.58 -11.31
CA PRO A 117 -17.35 2.27 -12.36
C PRO A 117 -17.25 0.86 -12.94
N PHE A 118 -16.02 0.34 -13.04
CA PHE A 118 -15.73 -1.02 -13.48
C PHE A 118 -16.46 -2.11 -12.67
N TYR A 119 -16.50 -1.97 -11.34
CA TYR A 119 -17.21 -2.91 -10.46
C TYR A 119 -18.71 -2.57 -10.36
N GLY A 120 -19.09 -1.31 -10.57
CA GLY A 120 -20.49 -0.88 -10.59
C GLY A 120 -21.34 -1.57 -11.66
N ASP A 121 -20.74 -1.94 -12.81
CA ASP A 121 -21.41 -2.74 -13.83
C ASP A 121 -21.62 -4.21 -13.43
N TYR A 122 -20.73 -4.78 -12.62
CA TYR A 122 -20.87 -6.14 -12.05
C TYR A 122 -21.92 -6.21 -10.95
N LEU A 123 -22.02 -5.15 -10.13
CA LEU A 123 -22.91 -5.08 -8.97
C LEU A 123 -24.36 -4.71 -9.31
N ASN A 124 -24.64 -4.10 -10.47
CA ASN A 124 -25.97 -3.57 -10.77
C ASN A 124 -26.71 -4.26 -11.92
N LYS A 125 -26.07 -5.17 -12.67
CA LYS A 125 -26.63 -5.67 -13.94
C LYS A 125 -26.79 -7.18 -14.04
N THR A 126 -26.59 -7.93 -12.94
CA THR A 126 -26.81 -9.38 -12.96
C THR A 126 -27.56 -9.88 -11.72
N PRO A 127 -28.41 -10.90 -11.83
CA PRO A 127 -29.09 -11.53 -10.68
C PRO A 127 -28.15 -12.14 -9.63
N ARG A 128 -26.84 -12.17 -9.91
CA ARG A 128 -25.79 -12.72 -9.04
C ARG A 128 -24.81 -11.66 -8.56
N ALA A 129 -25.17 -10.39 -8.70
CA ALA A 129 -24.38 -9.29 -8.17
C ALA A 129 -24.30 -9.39 -6.64
N PRO A 130 -23.10 -9.27 -6.04
CA PRO A 130 -22.99 -9.23 -4.59
C PRO A 130 -23.59 -7.95 -4.00
N THR A 131 -24.04 -8.02 -2.75
CA THR A 131 -24.51 -6.85 -1.98
C THR A 131 -23.35 -5.91 -1.64
N ASN A 132 -23.62 -4.70 -1.13
CA ASN A 132 -22.56 -3.78 -0.69
C ASN A 132 -21.79 -4.37 0.49
N THR A 133 -22.48 -5.11 1.37
CA THR A 133 -21.86 -5.86 2.46
C THR A 133 -20.93 -6.96 1.95
N GLU A 134 -21.39 -7.78 1.00
CA GLU A 134 -20.56 -8.82 0.37
C GLU A 134 -19.35 -8.23 -0.36
N PHE A 135 -19.53 -7.08 -1.02
CA PHE A 135 -18.45 -6.35 -1.65
C PHE A 135 -17.44 -5.81 -0.62
N LEU A 136 -17.90 -5.18 0.48
CA LEU A 136 -17.03 -4.71 1.56
C LEU A 136 -16.17 -5.85 2.12
N PHE A 137 -16.78 -6.99 2.44
CA PHE A 137 -16.05 -8.14 2.97
C PHE A 137 -15.08 -8.73 1.95
N SER A 138 -15.40 -8.72 0.65
CA SER A 138 -14.44 -9.10 -0.39
C SER A 138 -13.21 -8.16 -0.39
N ARG A 139 -13.40 -6.85 -0.18
CA ARG A 139 -12.31 -5.87 -0.10
C ARG A 139 -11.50 -6.01 1.18
N VAL A 140 -12.14 -6.33 2.30
CA VAL A 140 -11.45 -6.63 3.56
C VAL A 140 -10.62 -7.90 3.40
N ALA A 141 -11.16 -8.96 2.80
CA ALA A 141 -10.41 -10.18 2.50
C ALA A 141 -9.23 -9.90 1.58
N ASP A 142 -9.43 -9.15 0.48
CA ASP A 142 -8.36 -8.72 -0.40
C ASP A 142 -7.30 -7.90 0.35
N TYR A 143 -7.68 -6.97 1.21
CA TYR A 143 -6.75 -6.16 2.00
C TYR A 143 -5.93 -7.02 2.97
N VAL A 144 -6.58 -7.96 3.67
CA VAL A 144 -5.93 -8.88 4.60
C VAL A 144 -4.98 -9.83 3.86
N PHE A 145 -5.44 -10.48 2.79
CA PHE A 145 -4.67 -11.52 2.09
C PHE A 145 -3.71 -11.00 1.02
N SER A 146 -3.97 -9.86 0.37
CA SER A 146 -2.96 -9.23 -0.51
C SER A 146 -1.73 -8.77 0.25
N SER A 147 -1.87 -8.58 1.57
CA SER A 147 -0.78 -8.27 2.48
C SER A 147 -0.13 -9.51 3.11
N CYS A 148 -0.74 -10.70 2.98
CA CYS A 148 -0.11 -11.97 3.35
C CYS A 148 1.02 -12.27 2.35
N ARG A 149 2.25 -12.13 2.81
CA ARG A 149 3.44 -12.51 2.05
C ARG A 149 4.40 -13.27 2.93
#